data_AF-A0A9Q3V2U1-F1
#
_entry.id   AF-A0A9Q3V2U1-F1
#
_cell.length_a   1.000
_cell.length_b   1.000
_cell.length_c   1.000
_cell.angle_alpha   90.00
_cell.angle_beta   90.00
_cell.angle_gamma   90.00
#
_symmetry.space_group_name_H-M   'P 1'
#
loop_
_entity.id
_entity.type
_entity.pdbx_description
1 polymer ?
#
loop_
_entity_poly.entity_id
_entity_poly.type
_entity_poly.pdbx_seq_one_letter_code
_entity_poly.pdbx_strand_id
1 'polypeptide(L)'
;MKNIFLSLVIFVVMSLLHVQFTEWTIKYLKLPGGDFGMYSIALLIFCSIITAIGLVTVIIFRKNYDSILKIAVLFEAIYWVFLIFSGNNPFLYLSDSKNENLLMVMMYSNSIIIFLLMFPVHLLYSKIILSKNKKLP
;
A
#
# COMPACT_ATOMS: atom_id res chain seq x y z
N MET A 1 -16.74 9.68 -12.44
CA MET A 1 -16.44 8.25 -12.69
C MET A 1 -14.95 8.00 -12.89
N LYS A 2 -14.23 8.79 -13.72
CA LYS A 2 -12.78 8.61 -13.94
C LYS A 2 -11.95 8.51 -12.65
N ASN A 3 -12.20 9.37 -11.66
CA ASN A 3 -11.42 9.36 -10.40
C ASN A 3 -11.70 8.13 -9.52
N ILE A 4 -12.93 7.60 -9.55
CA ILE A 4 -13.33 6.42 -8.74
C ILE A 4 -12.71 5.15 -9.35
N PHE A 5 -12.74 5.02 -10.67
CA PHE A 5 -12.09 3.90 -11.34
C PHE A 5 -10.57 3.95 -11.17
N LEU A 6 -9.97 5.13 -11.31
CA LEU A 6 -8.55 5.33 -11.06
C LEU A 6 -8.17 4.99 -9.62
N SER A 7 -8.98 5.40 -8.63
CA SER A 7 -8.71 5.06 -7.23
C SER A 7 -8.82 3.56 -6.96
N LEU A 8 -9.81 2.88 -7.55
CA LEU A 8 -9.93 1.43 -7.44
C LEU A 8 -8.68 0.73 -7.97
N VAL A 9 -8.20 1.13 -9.15
CA VAL A 9 -6.97 0.56 -9.75
C VAL A 9 -5.77 0.80 -8.84
N ILE A 10 -5.61 2.01 -8.29
CA ILE A 10 -4.50 2.32 -7.38
C ILE A 10 -4.57 1.46 -6.12
N PHE A 11 -5.73 1.33 -5.50
CA PHE A 11 -5.88 0.50 -4.29
C PHE A 11 -5.59 -0.97 -4.56
N VAL A 12 -6.04 -1.52 -5.69
CA VAL A 12 -5.71 -2.89 -6.09
C VAL A 12 -4.20 -3.06 -6.30
N VAL A 13 -3.56 -2.14 -7.04
CA VAL A 13 -2.12 -2.19 -7.29
C VAL A 13 -1.33 -2.11 -5.98
N MET A 14 -1.67 -1.17 -5.09
CA MET A 14 -0.99 -1.03 -3.80
C MET A 14 -1.21 -2.26 -2.92
N SER A 15 -2.41 -2.82 -2.88
CA SER A 15 -2.72 -4.05 -2.15
C SER A 15 -1.85 -5.22 -2.61
N LEU A 16 -1.73 -5.41 -3.94
CA LEU A 16 -0.91 -6.48 -4.51
C LEU A 16 0.58 -6.26 -4.24
N LEU A 17 1.06 -5.02 -4.32
CA LEU A 17 2.44 -4.70 -3.97
C LEU A 17 2.73 -5.00 -2.51
N HIS A 18 1.85 -4.62 -1.57
CA HIS A 18 2.00 -4.91 -0.15
C HIS A 18 2.08 -6.41 0.12
N VAL A 19 1.19 -7.20 -0.49
CA VAL A 19 1.19 -8.66 -0.37
C VAL A 19 2.48 -9.26 -0.93
N GLN A 20 2.88 -8.85 -2.13
CA GLN A 20 4.06 -9.39 -2.81
C GLN A 20 5.37 -9.08 -2.05
N PHE A 21 5.54 -7.83 -1.61
CA PHE A 21 6.71 -7.42 -0.84
C PHE A 21 6.77 -8.14 0.50
N THR A 22 5.62 -8.31 1.16
CA THR A 22 5.54 -9.06 2.41
C THR A 22 5.92 -10.53 2.22
N GLU A 23 5.44 -11.18 1.16
CA GLU A 23 5.81 -12.56 0.85
C GLU A 23 7.32 -12.70 0.58
N TRP A 24 7.91 -11.74 -0.14
CA TRP A 24 9.36 -11.68 -0.35
C TRP A 24 10.13 -11.49 0.96
N THR A 25 9.66 -10.62 1.84
CA THR A 25 10.27 -10.40 3.16
C THR A 25 10.22 -11.66 4.01
N ILE A 26 9.08 -12.36 4.07
CA ILE A 26 8.93 -13.61 4.81
C ILE A 26 9.91 -14.68 4.29
N LYS A 27 10.00 -14.84 2.96
CA LYS A 27 10.94 -15.76 2.31
C LYS A 27 12.40 -15.38 2.59
N TYR A 28 12.72 -14.10 2.52
CA TYR A 28 14.06 -13.57 2.81
C TYR A 28 14.48 -13.83 4.26
N LEU A 29 13.57 -13.65 5.21
CA LEU A 29 13.80 -13.89 6.64
C LEU A 29 13.73 -15.37 7.04
N LYS A 30 13.38 -16.26 6.10
CA LYS A 30 13.22 -17.71 6.31
C LYS A 30 12.28 -18.04 7.48
N LEU A 31 11.22 -17.27 7.63
CA LEU A 31 10.26 -17.46 8.71
C LEU A 31 9.49 -18.78 8.54
N PRO A 32 9.14 -19.45 9.65
CA PRO A 32 8.47 -20.75 9.58
C PRO A 32 7.08 -20.60 8.95
N GLY A 33 6.74 -21.55 8.07
CA GLY A 33 5.47 -21.57 7.36
C GLY A 33 4.24 -21.81 8.25
N GLY A 34 4.42 -22.17 9.52
CA GLY A 34 3.31 -22.29 10.48
C GLY A 34 2.64 -20.95 10.72
N ASP A 35 3.27 -20.10 11.54
CA ASP A 35 2.70 -18.81 11.93
C ASP A 35 2.70 -17.78 10.78
N PHE A 36 3.63 -17.90 9.83
CA PHE A 36 3.82 -16.90 8.76
C PHE A 36 3.38 -17.37 7.36
N GLY A 37 3.03 -18.65 7.18
CA GLY A 37 2.66 -19.18 5.85
C GLY A 37 1.36 -18.59 5.29
N MET A 38 0.45 -18.16 6.17
CA MET A 38 -0.81 -17.49 5.80
C MET A 38 -0.76 -15.97 5.93
N TYR A 39 0.39 -15.39 6.29
CA TYR A 39 0.51 -13.96 6.58
C TYR A 39 0.15 -13.08 5.38
N SER A 40 0.58 -13.48 4.18
CA SER A 40 0.23 -12.80 2.92
C SER A 40 -1.28 -12.79 2.65
N ILE A 41 -2.00 -13.86 3.01
CA ILE A 41 -3.46 -13.95 2.84
C ILE A 41 -4.15 -13.04 3.86
N ALA A 42 -3.71 -13.06 5.11
CA ALA A 42 -4.21 -12.14 6.14
C ALA A 42 -4.01 -10.69 5.72
N LEU A 43 -2.84 -10.36 5.16
CA LEU A 43 -2.55 -9.02 4.63
C LEU A 43 -3.48 -8.64 3.47
N LEU A 44 -3.79 -9.59 2.58
CA LEU A 44 -4.71 -9.35 1.46
C LEU A 44 -6.12 -9.04 1.97
N ILE A 45 -6.59 -9.75 3.00
CA ILE A 45 -7.88 -9.45 3.66
C ILE A 45 -7.85 -8.05 4.26
N PHE A 46 -6.79 -7.67 4.98
CA PHE A 46 -6.64 -6.31 5.50
C PHE A 46 -6.64 -5.26 4.39
N CYS A 47 -5.92 -5.49 3.30
CA CYS A 47 -5.89 -4.60 2.15
C CYS A 47 -7.26 -4.47 1.47
N SER A 48 -8.08 -5.52 1.48
CA SER A 48 -9.47 -5.47 0.98
C SER A 48 -10.33 -4.53 1.83
N ILE A 49 -10.21 -4.60 3.16
CA ILE A 49 -10.90 -3.70 4.10
C ILE A 49 -10.43 -2.25 3.88
N ILE A 50 -9.12 -2.04 3.76
CA ILE A 50 -8.53 -0.71 3.48
C ILE A 50 -9.05 -0.17 2.16
N THR A 51 -9.14 -1.01 1.13
CA THR A 51 -9.68 -0.63 -0.19
C THR A 51 -11.14 -0.20 -0.07
N ALA A 52 -11.97 -0.93 0.70
CA ALA A 52 -13.37 -0.55 0.91
C ALA A 52 -13.49 0.82 1.61
N ILE A 53 -12.76 1.02 2.71
CA ILE A 53 -12.75 2.30 3.46
C ILE A 53 -12.22 3.44 2.58
N GLY A 54 -11.13 3.19 1.86
CA GLY A 54 -10.53 4.15 0.92
C GLY A 54 -11.50 4.54 -0.19
N LEU A 55 -12.22 3.59 -0.78
CA LEU A 55 -13.20 3.86 -1.83
C LEU A 55 -14.36 4.71 -1.32
N VAL A 56 -14.92 4.36 -0.16
CA VAL A 56 -15.98 5.17 0.48
C VAL A 56 -15.49 6.61 0.69
N THR A 57 -14.27 6.77 1.18
CA THR A 57 -13.65 8.08 1.40
C THR A 57 -13.49 8.86 0.09
N VAL A 58 -13.01 8.22 -0.98
CA VAL A 58 -12.87 8.85 -2.30
C VAL A 58 -14.23 9.21 -2.89
N ILE A 59 -15.26 8.40 -2.69
CA ILE A 59 -16.63 8.68 -3.17
C ILE A 59 -17.19 9.92 -2.49
N ILE A 60 -17.05 10.04 -1.17
CA ILE A 60 -17.53 11.19 -0.39
C ILE A 60 -16.76 12.46 -0.77
N PHE A 61 -15.43 12.38 -0.83
CA PHE A 61 -14.55 13.53 -1.06
C PHE A 61 -13.99 13.59 -2.49
N ARG A 62 -14.80 13.23 -3.48
CA ARG A 62 -14.41 13.07 -4.90
C ARG A 62 -13.58 14.21 -5.51
N LYS A 63 -13.79 15.45 -5.05
CA LYS A 63 -13.09 16.65 -5.56
C LYS A 63 -11.67 16.77 -5.02
N ASN A 64 -11.39 16.20 -3.86
CA ASN A 64 -10.08 16.29 -3.21
C ASN A 64 -9.11 15.22 -3.73
N TYR A 65 -9.62 14.08 -4.22
CA TYR A 65 -8.85 12.95 -4.74
C TYR A 65 -8.76 12.97 -6.27
N ASP A 66 -8.10 13.99 -6.80
CA ASP A 66 -7.90 14.22 -8.23
C ASP A 66 -6.56 13.67 -8.78
N SER A 67 -5.66 13.24 -7.91
CA SER A 67 -4.32 12.77 -8.28
C SER A 67 -3.98 11.42 -7.67
N ILE A 68 -3.13 10.67 -8.39
CA ILE A 68 -2.63 9.36 -7.97
C ILE A 68 -1.95 9.44 -6.59
N LEU A 69 -1.15 10.49 -6.34
CA LEU A 69 -0.45 10.66 -5.07
C LEU A 69 -1.42 10.84 -3.90
N LYS A 70 -2.46 11.67 -4.03
CA LYS A 70 -3.44 11.85 -2.94
C LYS A 70 -4.17 10.55 -2.60
N ILE A 71 -4.47 9.74 -3.61
CA ILE A 71 -5.09 8.41 -3.43
C ILE A 71 -4.10 7.45 -2.76
N ALA A 72 -2.83 7.44 -3.18
CA ALA A 72 -1.79 6.61 -2.58
C ALA A 72 -1.53 6.98 -1.11
N VAL A 73 -1.45 8.29 -0.81
CA VAL A 73 -1.33 8.78 0.58
C VAL A 73 -2.51 8.32 1.43
N LEU A 74 -3.74 8.36 0.90
CA LEU A 74 -4.91 7.87 1.63
C LEU A 74 -4.80 6.38 1.95
N PHE A 75 -4.45 5.55 0.96
CA PHE A 75 -4.27 4.12 1.18
C PHE A 75 -3.21 3.87 2.26
N GLU A 76 -2.07 4.54 2.15
CA GLU A 76 -0.95 4.32 3.06
C GLU A 76 -1.23 4.81 4.48
N ALA A 77 -1.95 5.93 4.62
CA ALA A 77 -2.38 6.43 5.91
C ALA A 77 -3.31 5.42 6.62
N ILE A 78 -4.28 4.85 5.91
CA ILE A 78 -5.16 3.82 6.47
C ILE A 78 -4.33 2.56 6.78
N TYR A 79 -3.43 2.14 5.88
CA TYR A 79 -2.58 0.97 6.08
C TYR A 79 -1.70 1.07 7.33
N TRP A 80 -1.07 2.23 7.58
CA TRP A 80 -0.27 2.47 8.79
C TRP A 80 -1.10 2.37 10.06
N VAL A 81 -2.31 2.93 10.04
CA VAL A 81 -3.24 2.82 11.16
C VAL A 81 -3.58 1.35 11.44
N PHE A 82 -3.80 0.55 10.40
CA PHE A 82 -4.03 -0.89 10.53
C PHE A 82 -2.80 -1.65 11.07
N LEU A 83 -1.59 -1.32 10.60
CA LEU A 83 -0.37 -1.91 11.15
C LEU A 83 -0.25 -1.67 12.65
N ILE A 84 -0.47 -0.43 13.09
CA ILE A 84 -0.43 -0.06 14.52
C ILE A 84 -1.49 -0.86 15.30
N PHE A 85 -2.74 -0.91 14.81
CA PHE A 85 -3.81 -1.63 15.49
C PHE A 85 -3.62 -3.16 15.50
N SER A 86 -2.93 -3.72 14.51
CA SER A 86 -2.59 -5.15 14.47
C SER A 86 -1.52 -5.56 15.50
N GLY A 87 -0.96 -4.61 16.25
CA GLY A 87 0.12 -4.84 17.20
C GLY A 87 1.50 -4.91 16.54
N ASN A 88 1.62 -4.52 15.26
CA ASN A 88 2.88 -4.48 14.54
C ASN A 88 3.71 -3.30 15.02
N ASN A 89 4.64 -3.57 15.95
CA ASN A 89 5.49 -2.55 16.57
C ASN A 89 6.93 -2.64 16.02
N PRO A 90 7.40 -1.64 15.24
CA PRO A 90 8.74 -1.68 14.66
C PRO A 90 9.85 -1.51 15.71
N PHE A 91 9.55 -0.98 16.89
CA PHE A 91 10.57 -0.78 17.93
C PHE A 91 10.91 -2.05 18.71
N LEU A 92 10.09 -3.12 18.60
CA LEU A 92 10.36 -4.39 19.30
C LEU A 92 11.69 -5.02 18.88
N TYR A 93 12.13 -4.80 17.64
CA TYR A 93 13.41 -5.31 17.15
C TYR A 93 14.61 -4.70 17.88
N LEU A 94 14.49 -3.47 18.40
CA LEU A 94 15.57 -2.82 19.15
C LEU A 94 15.80 -3.49 20.51
N SER A 95 14.76 -4.06 21.11
CA SER A 95 14.84 -4.80 22.38
C SER A 95 15.06 -6.30 22.21
N ASP A 96 14.54 -6.91 21.13
CA ASP A 96 14.64 -8.36 20.87
C ASP A 96 14.87 -8.60 19.38
N SER A 97 16.11 -8.91 19.00
CA SER A 97 16.58 -8.94 17.62
C SER A 97 16.23 -10.23 16.85
N LYS A 98 15.01 -10.74 17.02
CA LYS A 98 14.50 -11.91 16.30
C LYS A 98 14.02 -11.56 14.89
N ASN A 99 14.05 -12.54 13.98
CA ASN A 99 13.58 -12.36 12.60
C ASN A 99 12.09 -11.97 12.53
N GLU A 100 11.27 -12.41 13.48
CA GLU A 100 9.85 -12.06 13.57
C GLU A 100 9.67 -10.56 13.87
N ASN A 101 10.48 -10.02 14.77
CA ASN A 101 10.49 -8.58 15.08
C ASN A 101 11.13 -7.79 13.93
N LEU A 102 12.07 -8.36 13.19
CA LEU A 102 12.60 -7.75 11.97
C LEU A 102 11.54 -7.65 10.87
N LEU A 103 10.66 -8.64 10.74
CA LEU A 103 9.51 -8.58 9.81
C LEU A 103 8.64 -7.36 10.12
N MET A 104 8.38 -7.08 11.40
CA MET A 104 7.62 -5.90 11.83
C MET A 104 8.25 -4.60 11.29
N VAL A 105 9.56 -4.41 11.46
CA VAL A 105 10.29 -3.26 10.90
C VAL A 105 10.22 -3.21 9.38
N MET A 106 10.38 -4.37 8.74
CA MET A 106 10.39 -4.47 7.27
C MET A 106 9.00 -4.19 6.68
N MET A 107 7.90 -4.43 7.41
CA MET A 107 6.56 -4.04 6.96
C MET A 107 6.40 -2.53 6.77
N TYR A 108 6.91 -1.74 7.71
CA TYR A 108 6.91 -0.27 7.59
C TYR A 108 7.87 0.21 6.50
N SER A 109 9.03 -0.44 6.37
CA SER A 109 9.98 -0.15 5.29
C SER A 109 9.38 -0.44 3.91
N ASN A 110 8.72 -1.60 3.75
CA ASN A 110 8.03 -2.00 2.53
C ASN A 110 6.95 -0.99 2.15
N SER A 111 6.18 -0.55 3.14
CA SER A 111 5.17 0.49 2.97
C SER A 111 5.74 1.79 2.39
N ILE A 112 6.85 2.28 2.95
CA ILE A 112 7.53 3.49 2.43
C ILE A 112 8.00 3.26 0.99
N ILE A 113 8.58 2.09 0.70
CA ILE A 113 9.04 1.74 -0.66
C ILE A 113 7.86 1.72 -1.64
N ILE A 114 6.74 1.11 -1.28
CA ILE A 114 5.53 1.02 -2.11
C ILE A 114 4.98 2.42 -2.38
N PHE A 115 4.93 3.29 -1.36
CA PHE A 115 4.54 4.68 -1.55
C PHE A 115 5.47 5.41 -2.52
N LEU A 116 6.79 5.24 -2.40
CA LEU A 116 7.77 5.83 -3.32
C LEU A 116 7.62 5.30 -4.75
N LEU A 117 7.25 4.03 -4.94
CA LEU A 117 6.94 3.45 -6.25
C LEU A 117 5.71 4.09 -6.92
N MET A 118 4.78 4.66 -6.14
CA MET A 118 3.64 5.39 -6.71
C MET A 118 4.03 6.74 -7.30
N PHE A 119 5.17 7.31 -6.91
CA PHE A 119 5.67 8.58 -7.44
C PHE A 119 6.02 8.53 -8.94
N PRO A 120 6.86 7.60 -9.44
CA PRO A 120 7.12 7.49 -10.87
C PRO A 120 5.84 7.13 -11.66
N VAL A 121 4.94 6.32 -11.10
CA VAL A 121 3.63 6.04 -11.71
C VAL A 121 2.83 7.32 -11.89
N HIS A 122 2.79 8.18 -10.88
CA HIS A 122 2.13 9.48 -10.97
C HIS A 122 2.77 10.37 -12.05
N LEU A 123 4.10 10.45 -12.11
CA LEU A 123 4.81 11.24 -13.11
C LEU A 123 4.52 10.76 -14.53
N LEU A 124 4.54 9.45 -14.76
CA LEU A 124 4.22 8.85 -16.07
C LEU A 124 2.77 9.14 -16.46
N TYR A 125 1.83 8.95 -15.54
CA TYR A 125 0.42 9.23 -15.79
C TYR A 125 0.18 10.71 -16.15
N SER A 126 0.80 11.62 -15.40
CA SER A 126 0.71 13.06 -15.64
C SER A 126 1.28 13.44 -17.02
N LYS A 127 2.46 12.91 -17.38
CA LYS A 127 3.05 13.12 -18.71
C LYS A 127 2.17 12.61 -19.84
N ILE A 128 1.57 11.42 -19.70
CA ILE A 128 0.68 10.83 -20.72
C ILE A 128 -0.55 11.72 -20.94
N ILE A 129 -1.19 12.20 -19.87
CA ILE A 129 -2.35 13.11 -19.97
C ILE A 129 -1.96 14.43 -20.61
N LEU A 130 -0.84 15.02 -20.18
CA LEU A 130 -0.37 16.30 -20.70
C LEU A 130 -0.03 16.22 -22.20
N SER A 131 0.57 15.10 -22.63
CA SER A 131 0.84 14.80 -24.04
C SER A 131 -0.44 14.65 -24.86
N LYS A 132 -1.49 14.02 -24.28
CA LYS A 132 -2.79 13.86 -24.93
C LYS A 132 -3.50 15.21 -25.15
N ASN A 133 -3.42 16.13 -24.19
CA ASN A 133 -4.00 17.47 -24.33
C ASN A 133 -3.26 18.35 -25.35
N LYS A 134 -1.94 18.19 -25.53
CA LYS A 134 -1.19 18.93 -26.56
C LYS A 134 -1.51 18.49 -28.00
N LYS A 135 -2.12 17.32 -28.18
CA LYS A 135 -2.50 16.78 -29.50
C LYS A 135 -3.96 17.07 -29.90
N LEU A 136 -4.71 17.77 -29.07
CA LEU A 136 -6.06 18.25 -29.37
C LEU A 136 -5.96 19.73 -29.76
N PRO A 137 -6.12 20.10 -31.05
CA PRO A 137 -6.27 21.50 -31.46
C PRO A 137 -7.58 22.11 -30.95
#